data_AF-A0A8C6AME5-F1
#
_entry.id   AF-A0A8C6AME5-F1
#
_cell.length_a   1.000
_cell.length_b   1.000
_cell.length_c   1.000
_cell.angle_alpha   90.00
_cell.angle_beta   90.00
_cell.angle_gamma   90.00
#
_symmetry.space_group_name_H-M   'P 1'
#
loop_
_entity.id
_entity.type
_entity.pdbx_description
1 polymer ?
#
loop_
_entity_poly.entity_id
_entity_poly.type
_entity_poly.pdbx_seq_one_letter_code
_entity_poly.pdbx_strand_id
1 'polypeptide(L)'
;MACLFSGRVLIRNNSDQDELDTEAELSRRLENRLVLLFFGAGSCPKCQAFAPILRDFFVRLTDEFYVLRAAQLALVYVSQDSTEEQQDLFLRDMPKKWLFLPFEDDLRRDLGRRFSVERLPAVVVLKPSGDVLTLDAADEIRRLGPACFANWQEASEVLDRSFLLPEDLDDAAPRSLTEPLRRRKYRVDPAARGGGDPGQEGGAEGGSVGLF
;
A
#
# COMPACT_ATOMS: atom_id res chain seq x y z
N MET A 1 4.04 -3.67 -4.38
CA MET A 1 3.48 -3.34 -5.73
C MET A 1 4.31 -3.89 -6.89
N ALA A 2 5.62 -3.59 -7.00
CA ALA A 2 6.45 -3.92 -8.16
C ALA A 2 6.57 -5.43 -8.47
N CYS A 3 6.43 -6.29 -7.45
CA CYS A 3 6.46 -7.75 -7.63
C CYS A 3 5.37 -8.28 -8.59
N LEU A 4 4.24 -7.57 -8.75
CA LEU A 4 3.19 -7.94 -9.71
C LEU A 4 3.67 -7.89 -11.17
N PHE A 5 4.67 -7.05 -11.46
CA PHE A 5 5.25 -6.84 -12.79
C PHE A 5 6.73 -7.23 -12.84
N SER A 6 7.20 -8.02 -11.86
CA SER A 6 8.61 -8.43 -11.79
C SER A 6 8.97 -9.28 -13.02
N GLY A 7 10.02 -8.85 -13.75
CA GLY A 7 10.46 -9.49 -14.99
C GLY A 7 9.57 -9.24 -16.20
N ARG A 8 8.73 -8.20 -16.17
CA ARG A 8 7.81 -7.83 -17.26
C ARG A 8 8.03 -6.39 -17.68
N VAL A 9 7.64 -6.07 -18.91
CA VAL A 9 7.82 -4.74 -19.50
C VAL A 9 6.50 -3.97 -19.45
N LEU A 10 6.53 -2.76 -18.89
CA LEU A 10 5.43 -1.80 -19.03
C LEU A 10 5.85 -0.70 -19.99
N ILE A 11 5.01 -0.40 -20.99
CA ILE A 11 5.32 0.64 -21.97
C ILE A 11 4.58 1.92 -21.60
N ARG A 12 5.26 3.05 -21.73
CA ARG A 12 4.59 4.36 -21.62
C ARG A 12 3.86 4.72 -22.90
N ASN A 13 2.70 5.32 -22.77
CA ASN A 13 1.96 5.88 -23.90
C ASN A 13 2.53 7.22 -24.40
N ASN A 14 3.82 7.50 -24.17
CA ASN A 14 4.48 8.69 -24.71
C ASN A 14 4.86 8.48 -26.18
N SER A 15 5.28 9.56 -26.84
CA SER A 15 5.67 9.54 -28.25
C SER A 15 6.85 8.61 -28.54
N ASP A 16 7.69 8.37 -27.55
CA ASP A 16 8.89 7.52 -27.64
C ASP A 16 8.64 6.08 -27.18
N GLN A 17 7.42 5.76 -26.71
CA GLN A 17 7.03 4.46 -26.14
C GLN A 17 8.09 3.88 -25.17
N ASP A 18 8.46 4.65 -24.14
CA ASP A 18 9.50 4.23 -23.19
C ASP A 18 9.12 2.87 -22.57
N GLU A 19 9.93 1.85 -22.84
CA GLU A 19 9.84 0.54 -22.18
C GLU A 19 10.39 0.64 -20.76
N LEU A 20 9.61 0.18 -19.79
CA LEU A 20 10.01 0.04 -18.38
C LEU A 20 10.20 -1.45 -18.13
N ASP A 21 11.42 -1.91 -18.38
CA ASP A 21 11.87 -3.30 -18.26
C ASP A 21 12.56 -3.57 -16.93
N THR A 22 13.16 -2.54 -16.33
CA THR A 22 13.85 -2.67 -15.05
C THR A 22 12.92 -2.56 -13.85
N GLU A 23 13.12 -3.44 -12.86
CA GLU A 23 12.37 -3.42 -11.60
C GLU A 23 12.50 -2.07 -10.87
N ALA A 24 13.65 -1.41 -10.95
CA ALA A 24 13.90 -0.11 -10.33
C ALA A 24 13.02 1.00 -10.93
N GLU A 25 12.77 0.98 -12.24
CA GLU A 25 11.92 1.96 -12.92
C GLU A 25 10.44 1.72 -12.65
N LEU A 26 10.02 0.46 -12.69
CA LEU A 26 8.68 0.04 -12.29
C LEU A 26 8.39 0.45 -10.85
N SER A 27 9.32 0.18 -9.94
CA SER A 27 9.24 0.55 -8.53
C SER A 27 9.14 2.05 -8.37
N ARG A 28 10.03 2.84 -8.99
CA ARG A 28 9.98 4.31 -8.92
C ARG A 28 8.65 4.91 -9.40
N ARG A 29 7.99 4.24 -10.36
CA ARG A 29 6.73 4.71 -10.95
C ARG A 29 5.49 4.23 -10.20
N LEU A 30 5.53 3.04 -9.59
CA LEU A 30 4.37 2.39 -8.98
C LEU A 30 4.41 2.40 -7.44
N GLU A 31 5.59 2.55 -6.81
CA GLU A 31 5.72 2.61 -5.35
C GLU A 31 5.07 3.86 -4.78
N ASN A 32 4.46 3.70 -3.59
CA ASN A 32 3.75 4.75 -2.88
C ASN A 32 2.64 5.40 -3.73
N ARG A 33 2.08 4.64 -4.68
CA ARG A 33 0.94 5.05 -5.51
C ARG A 33 -0.15 4.00 -5.53
N LEU A 34 -1.38 4.46 -5.61
CA LEU A 34 -2.51 3.65 -6.03
C LEU A 34 -2.33 3.31 -7.52
N VAL A 35 -2.49 2.03 -7.86
CA VAL A 35 -2.38 1.55 -9.24
C VAL A 35 -3.75 1.13 -9.73
N LEU A 36 -4.20 1.75 -10.83
CA LEU A 36 -5.43 1.38 -11.51
C LEU A 36 -5.08 0.47 -12.68
N LEU A 37 -5.54 -0.79 -12.62
CA LEU A 37 -5.51 -1.68 -13.77
C LEU A 37 -6.82 -1.51 -14.53
N PHE A 38 -6.75 -0.89 -15.69
CA PHE A 38 -7.91 -0.72 -16.56
C PHE A 38 -7.94 -1.83 -17.59
N PHE A 39 -8.94 -2.70 -17.50
CA PHE A 39 -9.22 -3.74 -18.47
C PHE A 39 -10.23 -3.21 -19.49
N GLY A 40 -9.78 -3.08 -20.73
CA GLY A 40 -10.59 -2.54 -21.81
C GLY A 40 -10.27 -3.18 -23.14
N ALA A 41 -11.17 -2.98 -24.10
CA ALA A 41 -10.98 -3.35 -25.49
C ALA A 41 -11.51 -2.23 -26.38
N GLY A 42 -10.72 -1.81 -27.37
CA GLY A 42 -11.12 -0.86 -28.40
C GLY A 42 -12.30 -1.37 -29.23
N SER A 43 -12.49 -2.68 -29.37
CA SER A 43 -13.66 -3.29 -30.03
C SER A 43 -14.97 -3.19 -29.23
N CYS A 44 -14.91 -2.82 -27.94
CA CYS A 44 -16.08 -2.80 -27.06
C CYS A 44 -16.71 -1.39 -26.97
N PRO A 45 -17.99 -1.20 -27.37
CA PRO A 45 -18.65 0.11 -27.32
C PRO A 45 -18.75 0.70 -25.90
N LYS A 46 -18.94 -0.17 -24.90
CA LYS A 46 -19.01 0.27 -23.49
C LYS A 46 -17.65 0.81 -23.00
N CYS A 47 -16.55 0.22 -23.48
CA CYS A 47 -15.20 0.68 -23.15
C CYS A 47 -14.92 2.03 -23.81
N GLN A 48 -15.29 2.20 -25.08
CA GLN A 48 -15.16 3.49 -25.79
C GLN A 48 -15.94 4.62 -25.09
N ALA A 49 -17.14 4.34 -24.58
CA ALA A 49 -17.92 5.31 -23.82
C ALA A 49 -17.31 5.65 -22.45
N PHE A 50 -16.59 4.71 -21.83
CA PHE A 50 -15.95 4.90 -20.53
C PHE A 50 -14.56 5.54 -20.62
N ALA A 51 -13.84 5.32 -21.72
CA ALA A 51 -12.51 5.89 -21.98
C ALA A 51 -12.41 7.40 -21.71
N PRO A 52 -13.30 8.27 -22.23
CA PRO A 52 -13.22 9.71 -21.97
C PRO A 52 -13.47 10.06 -20.49
N ILE A 53 -14.34 9.31 -19.81
CA ILE A 53 -14.60 9.50 -18.37
C ILE A 53 -13.33 9.19 -17.57
N LEU A 54 -12.68 8.06 -17.87
CA LEU A 54 -11.45 7.64 -17.21
C LEU A 54 -10.29 8.59 -17.50
N ARG A 55 -10.17 9.07 -18.74
CA ARG A 55 -9.20 10.09 -19.13
C ARG A 55 -9.39 11.36 -18.31
N ASP A 56 -10.60 11.91 -18.28
CA ASP A 56 -10.89 13.15 -17.59
C ASP A 56 -10.68 13.01 -16.08
N PHE A 57 -11.05 11.86 -15.51
CA PHE A 57 -10.76 11.49 -14.13
C PHE A 57 -9.25 11.50 -13.84
N PHE A 58 -8.46 10.82 -14.68
CA PHE A 58 -7.02 10.73 -14.51
C PHE A 58 -6.32 12.10 -14.68
N VAL A 59 -6.72 12.89 -15.67
CA VAL A 59 -6.17 14.23 -15.90
C VAL A 59 -6.45 15.13 -14.69
N ARG A 60 -7.70 15.15 -14.18
CA ARG A 60 -8.06 15.96 -13.00
C ARG A 60 -7.28 15.60 -11.75
N LEU A 61 -6.98 14.32 -11.55
CA LEU A 61 -6.22 13.87 -10.39
C LEU A 61 -4.71 14.10 -10.54
N THR A 62 -4.20 14.06 -11.78
CA THR A 62 -2.78 14.26 -12.09
C THR A 62 -2.41 15.69 -12.48
N ASP A 63 -3.36 16.63 -12.37
CA ASP A 63 -3.15 18.05 -12.61
C ASP A 63 -2.42 18.67 -11.42
N GLU A 64 -1.19 19.13 -11.67
CA GLU A 64 -0.29 19.73 -10.68
C GLU A 64 -0.84 21.08 -10.15
N PHE A 65 -1.77 21.70 -10.86
CA PHE A 65 -2.30 23.03 -10.51
C PHE A 65 -3.38 22.99 -9.42
N TYR A 66 -4.03 21.84 -9.20
CA TYR A 66 -5.18 21.71 -8.30
C TYR A 66 -4.91 20.87 -7.04
N VAL A 67 -3.80 20.13 -6.98
CA VAL A 67 -3.54 19.18 -5.89
C VAL A 67 -2.13 19.37 -5.35
N LEU A 68 -1.99 19.80 -4.07
CA LEU A 68 -0.70 19.90 -3.36
C LEU A 68 0.09 18.57 -3.30
N ARG A 69 -0.55 17.45 -3.66
CA ARG A 69 0.04 16.13 -3.88
C ARG A 69 -0.41 15.64 -5.25
N ALA A 70 0.24 16.11 -6.31
CA ALA A 70 -0.03 15.69 -7.69
C ALA A 70 0.11 14.16 -7.84
N ALA A 71 -1.02 13.49 -7.62
CA ALA A 71 -1.34 12.08 -7.77
C ALA A 71 -0.24 11.06 -7.42
N GLN A 72 -0.38 10.50 -6.23
CA GLN A 72 0.03 9.13 -5.90
C GLN A 72 -0.84 8.11 -6.68
N LEU A 73 -1.05 8.31 -7.99
CA LEU A 73 -1.88 7.48 -8.85
C LEU A 73 -1.09 7.10 -10.10
N ALA A 74 -1.12 5.82 -10.44
CA ALA A 74 -0.63 5.29 -11.71
C ALA A 74 -1.77 4.50 -12.37
N LEU A 75 -1.83 4.52 -13.70
CA LEU A 75 -2.81 3.78 -14.47
C LEU A 75 -2.07 2.89 -15.47
N VAL A 76 -2.39 1.60 -15.43
CA VAL A 76 -1.89 0.57 -16.33
C VAL A 76 -3.07 0.05 -17.16
N TYR A 77 -3.00 0.25 -18.46
CA TYR A 77 -3.94 -0.30 -19.42
C TYR A 77 -3.59 -1.75 -19.73
N VAL A 78 -4.56 -2.63 -19.55
CA VAL A 78 -4.48 -4.04 -19.90
C VAL A 78 -5.46 -4.27 -21.04
N SER A 79 -4.94 -4.31 -22.27
CA SER A 79 -5.77 -4.59 -23.44
C SER A 79 -6.38 -5.99 -23.35
N GLN A 80 -7.65 -6.12 -23.71
CA GLN A 80 -8.34 -7.38 -24.00
C GLN A 80 -8.73 -7.45 -25.48
N ASP A 81 -8.06 -6.66 -26.32
CA ASP A 81 -8.25 -6.65 -27.75
C ASP A 81 -7.68 -7.91 -28.41
N SER A 82 -8.28 -8.26 -29.56
CA SER A 82 -7.88 -9.41 -30.36
C SER A 82 -6.70 -9.10 -31.27
N THR A 83 -6.42 -7.83 -31.56
CA THR A 83 -5.30 -7.41 -32.41
C THR A 83 -4.56 -6.20 -31.84
N GLU A 84 -3.29 -6.07 -32.19
CA GLU A 84 -2.42 -4.98 -31.73
C GLU A 84 -2.90 -3.62 -32.26
N GLU A 85 -3.39 -3.57 -33.50
CA GLU A 85 -3.84 -2.31 -34.11
C GLU A 85 -5.03 -1.71 -33.36
N GLN A 86 -5.91 -2.55 -32.79
CA GLN A 86 -7.03 -2.10 -31.98
C GLN A 86 -6.56 -1.47 -30.66
N GLN A 87 -5.55 -2.07 -30.03
CA GLN A 87 -4.90 -1.53 -28.84
C GLN A 87 -4.25 -0.18 -29.15
N ASP A 88 -3.49 -0.08 -30.24
CA ASP A 88 -2.81 1.16 -30.64
C ASP A 88 -3.79 2.28 -30.96
N LEU A 89 -4.84 1.99 -31.72
CA LEU A 89 -5.88 2.98 -32.02
C LEU A 89 -6.52 3.52 -30.74
N PHE A 90 -6.78 2.66 -29.75
CA PHE A 90 -7.32 3.08 -28.47
C PHE A 90 -6.32 3.94 -27.68
N LEU A 91 -5.05 3.54 -27.63
CA LEU A 91 -4.00 4.25 -26.90
C LEU A 91 -3.68 5.64 -27.47
N ARG A 92 -3.84 5.85 -28.79
CA ARG A 92 -3.63 7.15 -29.43
C ARG A 92 -4.47 8.29 -28.85
N ASP A 93 -5.68 7.98 -28.38
CA ASP A 93 -6.59 8.96 -27.77
C ASP A 93 -6.41 9.12 -26.25
N MET A 94 -5.49 8.35 -25.65
CA MET A 94 -5.25 8.31 -24.22
C MET A 94 -4.08 9.21 -23.78
N PRO A 95 -4.03 9.65 -22.52
CA PRO A 95 -2.94 10.47 -22.00
C PRO A 95 -1.56 9.79 -22.09
N LYS A 96 -0.53 10.60 -22.35
CA LYS A 96 0.89 10.14 -22.41
C LYS A 96 1.44 9.60 -21.08
N LYS A 97 0.76 9.91 -19.97
CA LYS A 97 1.14 9.45 -18.61
C LYS A 97 0.67 8.02 -18.31
N TRP A 98 -0.16 7.42 -19.18
CA TRP A 98 -0.63 6.05 -18.99
C TRP A 98 0.48 5.05 -19.29
N LEU A 99 0.46 3.96 -18.54
CA LEU A 99 1.27 2.77 -18.80
C LEU A 99 0.37 1.73 -19.48
N PHE A 100 0.95 0.85 -20.27
CA PHE A 100 0.21 -0.25 -20.87
C PHE A 100 1.10 -1.50 -21.00
N LEU A 101 0.47 -2.65 -21.14
CA LEU A 101 1.18 -3.90 -21.41
C LEU A 101 1.38 -4.12 -22.91
N PRO A 102 2.54 -4.64 -23.34
CA PRO A 102 2.74 -5.08 -24.71
C PRO A 102 1.64 -6.06 -25.14
N PHE A 103 1.25 -6.01 -26.41
CA PHE A 103 0.17 -6.87 -26.92
C PHE A 103 0.54 -8.36 -26.76
N GLU A 104 1.80 -8.73 -26.97
CA GLU A 104 2.27 -10.12 -26.92
C GLU A 104 2.46 -10.67 -25.49
N ASP A 105 2.30 -9.86 -24.44
CA ASP A 105 2.54 -10.31 -23.06
C ASP A 105 1.38 -11.16 -22.52
N ASP A 106 1.69 -12.40 -22.14
CA ASP A 106 0.76 -13.33 -21.48
C ASP A 106 0.16 -12.76 -20.19
N LEU A 107 0.85 -11.80 -19.55
CA LEU A 107 0.39 -11.14 -18.32
C LEU A 107 -1.00 -10.52 -18.49
N ARG A 108 -1.37 -10.08 -19.71
CA ARG A 108 -2.71 -9.56 -20.00
C ARG A 108 -3.81 -10.54 -19.64
N ARG A 109 -3.59 -11.83 -19.92
CA ARG A 109 -4.55 -12.92 -19.65
C ARG A 109 -4.48 -13.35 -18.19
N ASP A 110 -3.28 -13.40 -17.63
CA ASP A 110 -3.07 -13.78 -16.24
C ASP A 110 -3.68 -12.77 -15.27
N LEU A 111 -3.56 -11.47 -15.53
CA LEU A 111 -4.20 -10.43 -14.72
C LEU A 111 -5.72 -10.52 -14.80
N GLY A 112 -6.28 -10.74 -16.00
CA GLY A 112 -7.72 -10.92 -16.18
C GLY A 112 -8.26 -12.10 -15.37
N ARG A 113 -7.54 -13.23 -15.35
CA ARG A 113 -7.87 -14.40 -14.53
C ARG A 113 -7.69 -14.14 -13.04
N ARG A 114 -6.55 -13.56 -12.65
CA ARG A 114 -6.19 -13.30 -11.24
C ARG A 114 -7.20 -12.40 -10.55
N PHE A 115 -7.72 -11.39 -11.26
CA PHE A 115 -8.73 -10.48 -10.73
C PHE A 115 -10.16 -10.86 -11.12
N SER A 116 -10.36 -12.03 -11.75
CA SER A 116 -11.68 -12.55 -12.14
C SER A 116 -12.51 -11.51 -12.92
N VAL A 117 -11.89 -10.88 -13.92
CA VAL A 117 -12.54 -9.86 -14.74
C VAL A 117 -13.52 -10.52 -15.72
N GLU A 118 -14.80 -10.52 -15.39
CA GLU A 118 -15.85 -11.13 -16.22
C GLU A 118 -16.47 -10.15 -17.22
N ARG A 119 -16.45 -8.85 -16.92
CA ARG A 119 -17.14 -7.80 -17.70
C ARG A 119 -16.18 -6.68 -18.03
N LEU A 120 -16.31 -6.14 -19.25
CA LEU A 120 -15.57 -4.95 -19.69
C LEU A 120 -16.55 -3.77 -19.88
N PRO A 121 -16.15 -2.53 -19.55
CA PRO A 121 -14.88 -2.15 -18.90
C PRO A 121 -14.83 -2.55 -17.42
N ALA A 122 -13.66 -2.93 -16.91
CA ALA A 122 -13.41 -3.13 -15.49
C ALA A 122 -12.16 -2.34 -15.05
N VAL A 123 -12.20 -1.80 -13.84
CA VAL A 123 -11.07 -1.09 -13.23
C VAL A 123 -10.76 -1.72 -11.89
N VAL A 124 -9.60 -2.36 -11.76
CA VAL A 124 -9.11 -2.87 -10.48
C VAL A 124 -8.22 -1.80 -9.85
N VAL A 125 -8.46 -1.48 -8.59
CA VAL A 125 -7.67 -0.53 -7.81
C VAL A 125 -6.80 -1.30 -6.85
N LEU A 126 -5.49 -1.09 -6.93
CA LEU A 126 -4.50 -1.70 -6.06
C LEU A 126 -3.86 -0.65 -5.14
N LYS A 127 -3.60 -1.05 -3.90
CA LYS A 127 -2.88 -0.27 -2.89
C LYS A 127 -1.39 -0.26 -3.15
N PRO A 128 -0.63 0.74 -2.64
CA PRO A 128 0.83 0.75 -2.73
C PRO A 128 1.50 -0.53 -2.21
N SER A 129 0.88 -1.22 -1.25
CA SER A 129 1.38 -2.51 -0.74
C SER A 129 1.44 -3.59 -1.84
N GLY A 130 0.47 -3.63 -2.76
CA GLY A 130 0.24 -4.80 -3.60
C GLY A 130 -1.19 -5.33 -3.53
N ASP A 131 -1.91 -4.99 -2.47
CA ASP A 131 -3.22 -5.56 -2.19
C ASP A 131 -4.32 -4.94 -3.04
N VAL A 132 -5.33 -5.75 -3.34
CA VAL A 132 -6.54 -5.26 -3.99
C VAL A 132 -7.34 -4.41 -3.02
N LEU A 133 -7.63 -3.18 -3.43
CA LEU A 133 -8.58 -2.32 -2.74
C LEU A 133 -10.00 -2.57 -3.26
N THR A 134 -10.16 -2.54 -4.59
CA THR A 134 -11.45 -2.69 -5.27
C THR A 134 -11.25 -3.47 -6.57
N LEU A 135 -12.08 -4.49 -6.82
CA LEU A 135 -12.02 -5.31 -8.05
C LEU A 135 -12.73 -4.66 -9.25
N ASP A 136 -13.79 -3.88 -9.01
CA ASP A 136 -14.51 -3.17 -10.06
C ASP A 136 -14.89 -1.75 -9.61
N ALA A 137 -14.03 -0.81 -9.93
CA ALA A 137 -14.20 0.62 -9.68
C ALA A 137 -14.83 1.36 -10.86
N ALA A 138 -15.16 0.68 -11.97
CA ALA A 138 -15.64 1.36 -13.18
C ALA A 138 -16.94 2.12 -12.91
N ASP A 139 -17.90 1.49 -12.22
CA ASP A 139 -19.16 2.13 -11.83
C ASP A 139 -18.97 3.24 -10.78
N GLU A 140 -18.01 3.06 -9.86
CA GLU A 140 -17.69 4.06 -8.84
C GLU A 140 -17.12 5.34 -9.46
N ILE A 141 -16.20 5.20 -10.42
CA ILE A 141 -15.62 6.32 -11.19
C ILE A 141 -16.72 7.06 -11.97
N ARG A 142 -17.66 6.34 -12.59
CA ARG A 142 -18.76 6.96 -13.35
C ARG A 142 -19.69 7.76 -12.46
N ARG A 143 -19.95 7.29 -11.23
CA ARG A 143 -20.91 7.90 -10.31
C ARG A 143 -20.31 9.04 -9.49
N LEU A 144 -19.11 8.84 -8.94
CA LEU A 144 -18.48 9.76 -7.98
C LEU A 144 -17.41 10.64 -8.63
N GLY A 145 -16.90 10.27 -9.81
CA GLY A 145 -15.83 11.00 -10.46
C GLY A 145 -14.59 11.11 -9.57
N PRO A 146 -13.87 12.26 -9.56
CA PRO A 146 -12.64 12.43 -8.77
C PRO A 146 -12.78 12.21 -7.26
N ALA A 147 -14.00 12.29 -6.71
CA ALA A 147 -14.22 12.11 -5.28
C ALA A 147 -13.95 10.69 -4.79
N CYS A 148 -14.07 9.66 -5.64
CA CYS A 148 -13.77 8.28 -5.23
C CYS A 148 -12.29 8.09 -4.86
N PHE A 149 -11.39 8.89 -5.42
CA PHE A 149 -9.97 8.83 -5.11
C PHE A 149 -9.69 9.16 -3.63
N ALA A 150 -10.42 10.11 -3.04
CA ALA A 150 -10.27 10.44 -1.62
C ALA A 150 -10.64 9.23 -0.73
N ASN A 151 -11.73 8.54 -1.06
CA ASN A 151 -12.15 7.33 -0.35
C ASN A 151 -11.10 6.22 -0.47
N TRP A 152 -10.52 6.04 -1.66
CA TRP A 152 -9.49 5.03 -1.86
C TRP A 152 -8.19 5.35 -1.15
N GLN A 153 -7.81 6.64 -1.12
CA GLN A 153 -6.64 7.09 -0.39
C GLN A 153 -6.82 6.87 1.11
N GLU A 154 -7.97 7.27 1.67
CA GLU A 154 -8.29 7.04 3.08
C GLU A 154 -8.32 5.54 3.42
N ALA A 155 -8.97 4.72 2.59
CA ALA A 155 -9.02 3.27 2.80
C ALA A 155 -7.63 2.60 2.68
N SER A 156 -6.73 3.15 1.85
CA SER A 156 -5.34 2.70 1.76
C SER A 156 -4.54 3.08 3.01
N GLU A 157 -4.69 4.31 3.50
CA GLU A 157 -3.98 4.81 4.69
C GLU A 157 -4.47 4.14 5.99
N VAL A 158 -5.78 3.90 6.13
CA VAL A 158 -6.37 3.25 7.31
C VAL A 158 -5.86 1.82 7.46
N LEU A 159 -5.61 1.11 6.35
CA LEU A 159 -5.13 -0.27 6.38
C LEU A 159 -3.61 -0.38 6.63
N ASP A 160 -2.85 0.66 6.31
CA ASP A 160 -1.43 0.77 6.69
C ASP A 160 -1.26 1.13 8.19
N ARG A 161 -2.28 1.77 8.79
CA ARG A 161 -2.29 2.14 10.22
C ARG A 161 -2.94 1.11 11.14
N SER A 162 -3.63 0.09 10.62
CA SER A 162 -4.44 -0.81 11.45
C SER A 162 -3.66 -1.95 12.13
N PHE A 163 -2.36 -2.15 11.88
CA PHE A 163 -1.61 -3.24 12.52
C PHE A 163 -0.15 -2.93 12.90
N LEU A 164 0.22 -1.66 13.04
CA LEU A 164 1.32 -1.34 13.93
C LEU A 164 0.75 -1.26 15.34
N LEU A 165 1.01 -2.28 16.16
CA LEU A 165 1.05 -2.08 17.62
C LEU A 165 1.89 -0.82 17.89
N PRO A 166 1.61 -0.04 18.95
CA PRO A 166 2.43 1.09 19.34
C PRO A 166 3.85 0.66 19.77
N GLU A 167 4.68 0.25 18.81
CA GLU A 167 6.13 0.09 18.85
C GLU A 167 6.60 1.15 17.86
N ASP A 168 6.82 2.43 18.20
CA ASP A 168 7.91 2.91 19.02
C ASP A 168 7.62 4.38 19.44
N LEU A 169 6.92 4.58 20.56
CA LEU A 169 7.04 5.84 21.32
C LEU A 169 7.97 5.62 22.53
N ASP A 170 9.10 4.97 22.29
CA ASP A 170 10.29 5.06 23.13
C ASP A 170 11.26 6.13 22.57
N ASP A 171 10.72 7.16 21.90
CA ASP A 171 11.41 8.43 21.87
C ASP A 171 11.33 8.99 23.28
N ALA A 172 12.40 8.78 24.04
CA ALA A 172 12.52 9.16 25.43
C ALA A 172 12.02 10.59 25.60
N ALA A 173 10.78 10.73 26.09
CA ALA A 173 10.24 12.02 26.50
C ALA A 173 11.33 12.68 27.36
N PRO A 174 11.73 13.94 27.07
CA PRO A 174 12.74 14.59 27.88
C PRO A 174 12.23 14.54 29.32
N ARG A 175 12.92 13.72 30.11
CA ARG A 175 12.71 13.60 31.55
C ARG A 175 12.56 15.01 32.08
N SER A 176 11.40 15.29 32.67
CA SER A 176 11.02 16.64 33.09
C SER A 176 12.22 17.31 33.76
N LEU A 177 12.53 18.55 33.40
CA LEU A 177 13.61 19.33 34.03
C LEU A 177 13.49 19.40 35.57
N THR A 178 12.31 19.07 36.11
CA THR A 178 12.03 19.00 37.55
C THR A 178 12.26 17.61 38.18
N GLU A 179 12.61 16.58 37.41
CA GLU A 179 12.86 15.21 37.90
C GLU A 179 14.00 15.13 38.96
N PRO A 180 15.11 15.88 38.83
CA PRO A 180 16.13 15.94 39.89
C PRO A 180 15.58 16.54 41.20
N LEU A 181 14.65 17.50 41.10
CA LEU A 181 14.04 18.16 42.24
C LEU A 181 12.96 17.28 42.91
N ARG A 182 12.20 16.51 42.13
CA ARG A 182 11.24 15.52 42.65
C ARG A 182 11.94 14.40 43.42
N ARG A 183 13.08 13.88 42.94
CA ARG A 183 13.88 12.89 43.67
C ARG A 183 14.41 13.41 45.00
N ARG A 184 14.72 14.70 45.09
CA ARG A 184 15.13 15.34 46.36
C ARG A 184 13.99 15.52 47.35
N LYS A 185 12.77 15.75 46.88
CA LYS A 185 11.59 15.98 47.74
C LYS A 185 10.98 14.68 48.28
N TYR A 186 11.11 13.56 47.55
CA TYR A 186 10.58 12.24 47.94
C TYR A 186 11.68 11.22 48.24
N ARG A 187 12.78 11.68 48.83
CA ARG A 187 13.83 10.79 49.30
C ARG A 187 13.31 10.07 50.54
N VAL A 188 12.76 8.87 50.35
CA VAL A 188 12.42 7.97 51.45
C VAL A 188 13.72 7.32 51.91
N ASP A 189 14.18 7.66 53.11
CA ASP A 189 15.31 6.98 53.74
C ASP A 189 14.93 5.52 54.03
N PRO A 190 15.74 4.52 53.63
CA PRO A 190 15.52 3.14 54.02
C PRO A 190 16.07 2.97 55.44
N ALA A 191 15.29 3.35 56.45
CA ALA A 191 15.59 3.05 57.84
C ALA A 191 14.34 2.46 58.52
N ALA A 192 14.58 1.34 59.21
CA ALA A 192 13.66 0.60 60.08
C ALA A 192 12.63 -0.33 59.40
N ARG A 193 13.08 -1.52 58.99
CA ARG A 193 12.32 -2.76 59.25
C ARG A 193 13.08 -3.58 60.29
N GLY A 194 12.83 -3.26 61.56
CA GLY A 194 13.15 -4.10 62.69
C GLY A 194 11.88 -4.71 63.26
N GLY A 195 11.96 -5.98 63.64
CA GLY A 195 11.07 -6.60 64.63
C GLY A 195 10.17 -7.72 64.11
N GLY A 196 10.44 -8.95 64.56
CA GLY A 196 9.43 -10.00 64.64
C GLY A 196 9.94 -11.43 64.45
N ASP A 197 10.76 -11.92 65.38
CA ASP A 197 10.88 -13.36 65.67
C ASP A 197 9.62 -13.80 66.47
N PRO A 198 9.04 -14.98 66.18
CA PRO A 198 9.07 -16.00 67.22
C PRO A 198 9.32 -17.41 66.66
N GLY A 199 10.13 -18.16 67.40
CA GLY A 199 10.63 -19.47 67.02
C GLY A 199 9.66 -20.64 67.09
N GLN A 200 10.15 -21.79 66.61
CA GLN A 200 9.85 -23.11 67.16
C GLN A 200 10.96 -24.09 66.75
N GLU A 201 11.81 -24.44 67.73
CA GLU A 201 12.70 -25.59 67.68
C GLU A 201 11.88 -26.89 67.75
N GLY A 202 12.18 -27.85 66.88
CA GLY A 202 11.68 -29.22 66.89
C GLY A 202 12.67 -30.11 66.15
N GLY A 203 13.36 -30.96 66.90
CA GLY A 203 14.56 -31.69 66.47
C GLY A 203 14.36 -33.02 65.74
N ALA A 204 15.52 -33.63 65.45
CA ALA A 204 15.85 -35.05 65.22
C ALA A 204 17.01 -35.10 64.17
N GLU A 205 18.27 -35.22 64.57
CA GLU A 205 19.02 -36.45 64.89
C GLU A 205 19.54 -37.24 63.66
N GLY A 206 20.84 -37.56 63.73
CA GLY A 206 21.56 -38.57 62.95
C GLY A 206 22.45 -37.99 61.84
N GLY A 207 23.78 -38.15 61.79
CA GLY A 207 24.73 -38.93 62.57
C GLY A 207 26.00 -39.16 61.72
N SER A 208 27.14 -39.33 62.39
CA SER A 208 28.44 -39.84 61.90
C SER A 208 29.41 -38.93 61.14
N VAL A 209 30.46 -38.47 61.86
CA VAL A 209 31.86 -38.50 61.39
C VAL A 209 32.72 -38.95 62.57
N GLY A 210 33.51 -40.01 62.37
CA GLY A 210 34.51 -40.48 63.32
C GLY A 210 35.92 -39.99 62.97
N LEU A 211 36.87 -40.37 63.84
CA LEU A 211 38.33 -40.18 63.79
C LEU A 211 38.76 -38.76 64.24
N PHE A 212 39.54 -38.54 65.30
CA PHE A 212 40.58 -39.33 65.98
C PHE A 212 40.53 -39.09 67.50
#